data_AF-A0A0A0G432-F1
#
_entry.id   AF-A0A0A0G432-F1
#
_cell.length_a   1.000
_cell.length_b   1.000
_cell.length_c   1.000
_cell.angle_alpha   90.00
_cell.angle_beta   90.00
_cell.angle_gamma   90.00
#
_symmetry.space_group_name_H-M   'P 1'
#
loop_
_entity.id
_entity.type
_entity.pdbx_description
1 polymer ?
#
loop_
_entity_poly.entity_id
_entity_poly.type
_entity_poly.pdbx_seq_one_letter_code
_entity_poly.pdbx_strand_id
1 'polypeptide(L)'
;MAYRDGSGIWTICRGATVVDGKTVFPNMKLSKEKCDQVNAIERDKALAWVERNIKVPLTEPQKAGIASFCPYNIGPGKCFPSTFYKRLNAGDRKGACEAIRWWIKDGGRDCRIRSNNCYGQVIRRDQESALTCWGIEQ
;
A
#
# COMPACT_ATOMS: atom_id res chain seq x y z
N MET A 1 -3.81 7.70 -19.40
CA MET A 1 -2.85 6.97 -20.27
C MET A 1 -2.02 6.05 -19.40
N ALA A 2 -1.64 4.88 -19.92
CA ALA A 2 -0.67 4.03 -19.25
C ALA A 2 0.74 4.66 -19.24
N TYR A 3 1.52 4.36 -18.21
CA TYR A 3 2.89 4.79 -18.00
C TYR A 3 3.71 3.64 -17.42
N ARG A 4 5.04 3.72 -17.49
CA ARG A 4 5.92 2.80 -16.78
C ARG A 4 6.20 3.33 -15.38
N ASP A 5 6.02 2.49 -14.37
CA ASP A 5 6.39 2.82 -13.00
C ASP A 5 7.93 2.77 -12.80
N GLY A 6 8.40 3.04 -11.57
CA GLY A 6 9.83 3.01 -11.22
C GLY A 6 10.49 1.64 -11.35
N SER A 7 9.72 0.56 -11.46
CA SER A 7 10.18 -0.80 -11.74
C SER A 7 10.04 -1.19 -13.21
N GLY A 8 9.58 -0.27 -14.07
CA GLY A 8 9.40 -0.49 -15.51
C GLY A 8 8.11 -1.22 -15.88
N ILE A 9 7.18 -1.42 -14.94
CA ILE A 9 5.92 -2.13 -15.16
C ILE A 9 4.87 -1.17 -15.74
N TRP A 10 4.15 -1.63 -16.76
CA TRP A 10 3.04 -0.86 -17.33
C TRP A 10 1.90 -0.72 -16.33
N THR A 11 1.53 0.53 -16.09
CA THR A 11 0.64 0.95 -15.02
C THR A 11 -0.32 2.01 -15.54
N ILE A 12 -1.57 2.04 -15.06
CA ILE A 12 -2.58 3.05 -15.44
C ILE A 12 -3.39 3.49 -14.22
N CYS A 13 -4.12 4.60 -14.37
CA CYS A 13 -4.92 5.21 -13.31
C CYS A 13 -4.04 5.51 -12.08
N ARG A 14 -4.41 5.05 -10.87
CA ARG A 14 -3.64 5.30 -9.64
C ARG A 14 -2.65 4.20 -9.28
N GLY A 15 -2.28 3.32 -10.21
CA GLY A 15 -1.34 2.23 -9.91
C GLY A 15 -1.82 0.85 -10.36
N ALA A 16 -2.89 0.76 -11.15
CA ALA A 16 -3.39 -0.52 -11.63
C ALA A 16 -2.45 -1.09 -12.68
N THR A 17 -2.03 -2.34 -12.50
CA THR A 17 -1.23 -3.11 -13.46
C THR A 17 -2.05 -4.16 -14.21
N VAL A 18 -3.27 -4.41 -13.73
CA VAL A 18 -4.28 -5.28 -14.36
C VAL A 18 -5.61 -4.55 -14.38
N VAL A 19 -6.29 -4.53 -15.54
CA VAL A 19 -7.63 -3.96 -15.71
C VAL A 19 -8.50 -4.98 -16.42
N ASP A 20 -9.67 -5.28 -15.86
CA ASP A 20 -10.62 -6.28 -16.40
C ASP A 20 -9.95 -7.65 -16.70
N GLY A 21 -9.04 -8.07 -15.82
CA GLY A 21 -8.30 -9.34 -15.95
C GLY A 21 -7.13 -9.32 -16.95
N LYS A 22 -6.86 -8.17 -17.59
CA LYS A 22 -5.78 -8.03 -18.58
C LYS A 22 -4.66 -7.15 -18.04
N THR A 23 -3.41 -7.58 -18.24
CA THR A 23 -2.24 -6.77 -17.91
C THR A 23 -2.25 -5.48 -18.72
N VAL A 24 -1.94 -4.35 -18.08
CA VAL A 24 -1.83 -3.05 -18.73
C VAL A 24 -0.70 -3.09 -19.77
N PHE A 25 -0.92 -2.50 -20.94
CA PHE A 25 -0.01 -2.54 -22.08
C PHE A 25 0.30 -1.14 -22.61
N PRO A 26 1.38 -0.96 -23.42
CA PRO A 26 1.74 0.33 -23.98
C PRO A 26 0.57 1.00 -24.71
N ASN A 27 0.44 2.32 -24.58
CA ASN A 27 -0.62 3.11 -25.23
C ASN A 27 -2.06 2.80 -24.78
N MET A 28 -2.26 1.96 -23.75
CA MET A 28 -3.59 1.78 -23.15
C MET A 28 -4.12 3.14 -22.65
N LYS A 29 -5.35 3.46 -23.02
CA LYS A 29 -6.10 4.65 -22.60
C LYS A 29 -7.41 4.22 -21.98
N LEU A 30 -7.75 4.82 -20.84
CA LEU A 30 -9.03 4.66 -20.17
C LEU A 30 -9.62 6.06 -19.95
N SER A 31 -10.94 6.14 -19.93
CA SER A 31 -11.63 7.36 -19.50
C SER A 31 -11.40 7.58 -17.99
N LYS A 32 -11.70 8.79 -17.53
CA LYS A 32 -11.62 9.12 -16.10
C LYS A 32 -12.56 8.23 -15.29
N GLU A 33 -13.78 8.05 -15.78
CA GLU A 33 -14.84 7.27 -15.14
C GLU A 33 -14.42 5.79 -15.02
N LYS A 34 -13.80 5.23 -16.06
CA LYS A 34 -13.27 3.86 -15.99
C LYS A 34 -12.09 3.77 -15.02
N CYS A 35 -11.23 4.79 -14.95
CA CYS A 35 -10.19 4.82 -13.93
C CYS A 35 -10.76 4.89 -12.51
N ASP A 36 -11.81 5.66 -12.28
CA ASP A 36 -12.46 5.76 -10.98
C ASP A 36 -13.08 4.42 -10.56
N GLN A 37 -13.70 3.69 -11.50
CA GLN A 37 -14.18 2.32 -11.28
C GLN A 37 -13.04 1.34 -10.93
N VAL A 38 -11.95 1.36 -11.69
CA VAL A 38 -10.77 0.51 -11.42
C VAL A 38 -10.20 0.81 -10.03
N ASN A 39 -10.03 2.09 -9.70
CA ASN A 39 -9.51 2.50 -8.40
C ASN A 39 -10.44 2.07 -7.25
N ALA A 40 -11.77 2.15 -7.45
CA ALA A 40 -12.74 1.70 -6.47
C ALA A 40 -12.64 0.18 -6.24
N ILE A 41 -12.54 -0.61 -7.31
CA ILE A 41 -12.36 -2.07 -7.22
C ILE A 41 -11.10 -2.43 -6.44
N GLU A 42 -9.97 -1.79 -6.76
CA GLU A 42 -8.70 -2.06 -6.07
C GLU A 42 -8.74 -1.66 -4.59
N ARG A 43 -9.38 -0.52 -4.27
CA ARG A 43 -9.64 -0.10 -2.89
C ARG A 43 -10.48 -1.12 -2.14
N ASP A 44 -11.58 -1.57 -2.73
CA ASP A 44 -12.53 -2.47 -2.08
C ASP A 44 -11.91 -3.86 -1.86
N LYS A 45 -11.07 -4.34 -2.79
CA LYS A 45 -10.24 -5.53 -2.59
C LYS A 45 -9.25 -5.38 -1.44
N ALA A 46 -8.58 -4.23 -1.35
CA ALA A 46 -7.63 -3.95 -0.28
C ALA A 46 -8.32 -3.93 1.09
N LEU A 47 -9.48 -3.28 1.20
CA LEU A 47 -10.28 -3.28 2.43
C LEU A 47 -10.79 -4.68 2.79
N ALA A 48 -11.33 -5.42 1.81
CA ALA A 48 -11.78 -6.80 2.02
C ALA A 48 -10.63 -7.72 2.47
N TRP A 49 -9.41 -7.48 1.99
CA TRP A 49 -8.23 -8.18 2.49
C TRP A 49 -7.97 -7.87 3.96
N VAL A 50 -8.06 -6.60 4.38
CA VAL A 50 -7.88 -6.19 5.79
C VAL A 50 -8.89 -6.90 6.69
N GLU A 51 -10.17 -6.84 6.34
CA GLU A 51 -11.27 -7.46 7.12
C GLU A 51 -11.08 -8.97 7.31
N ARG A 52 -10.55 -9.66 6.29
CA ARG A 52 -10.31 -11.12 6.36
C ARG A 52 -9.08 -11.47 7.22
N ASN A 53 -8.03 -10.64 7.16
CA ASN A 53 -6.70 -11.03 7.61
C ASN A 53 -6.22 -10.35 8.88
N ILE A 54 -6.84 -9.23 9.29
CA ILE A 54 -6.54 -8.57 10.56
C ILE A 54 -7.58 -9.00 11.61
N LYS A 55 -7.10 -9.43 12.77
CA LYS A 55 -7.92 -10.05 13.82
C LYS A 55 -8.28 -9.08 14.94
N VAL A 56 -7.55 -7.97 15.07
CA VAL A 56 -7.84 -6.95 16.06
C VAL A 56 -8.92 -5.98 15.56
N PRO A 57 -9.75 -5.41 16.44
CA PRO A 57 -10.69 -4.36 16.07
C PRO A 57 -9.94 -3.13 15.51
N LEU A 58 -10.49 -2.53 14.46
CA LEU A 58 -9.92 -1.39 13.75
C LEU A 58 -10.98 -0.30 13.51
N THR A 59 -10.55 0.96 13.57
CA THR A 59 -11.34 2.09 13.07
C THR A 59 -11.16 2.26 11.56
N GLU A 60 -12.05 3.02 10.90
CA GLU A 60 -11.95 3.25 9.45
C GLU A 60 -10.62 3.87 8.99
N PRO A 61 -10.04 4.88 9.67
CA PRO A 61 -8.71 5.38 9.33
C PRO A 61 -7.63 4.29 9.43
N GLN A 62 -7.70 3.43 10.46
CA GLN A 62 -6.74 2.36 10.64
C GLN A 62 -6.84 1.33 9.52
N LYS A 63 -8.05 0.93 9.14
CA LYS A 63 -8.28 0.06 7.97
C LYS A 63 -7.70 0.66 6.71
N ALA A 64 -7.89 1.96 6.47
CA ALA A 64 -7.34 2.65 5.31
C ALA A 64 -5.80 2.64 5.28
N GLY A 65 -5.14 2.95 6.41
CA GLY A 65 -3.69 2.90 6.52
C GLY A 65 -3.13 1.51 6.25
N ILE A 66 -3.76 0.48 6.83
CA ILE A 66 -3.37 -0.92 6.65
C ILE A 66 -3.60 -1.35 5.20
N ALA A 67 -4.76 -1.04 4.61
CA ALA A 67 -5.10 -1.36 3.23
C ALA A 67 -4.10 -0.76 2.24
N SER A 68 -3.69 0.50 2.45
CA SER A 68 -2.68 1.16 1.61
C SER A 68 -1.31 0.50 1.74
N PHE A 69 -0.87 0.21 2.97
CA PHE A 69 0.46 -0.34 3.24
C PHE A 69 0.58 -1.79 2.74
N CYS A 70 -0.33 -2.65 3.19
CA CYS A 70 -0.14 -4.10 3.20
C CYS A 70 -0.63 -4.77 1.91
N PRO A 71 -1.95 -4.87 1.62
CA PRO A 71 -2.40 -5.54 0.40
C PRO A 71 -2.17 -4.70 -0.86
N TYR A 72 -2.19 -3.35 -0.77
CA TYR A 72 -2.07 -2.50 -1.94
C TYR A 72 -0.62 -2.19 -2.34
N ASN A 73 0.23 -1.72 -1.41
CA ASN A 73 1.60 -1.35 -1.78
C ASN A 73 2.58 -2.53 -1.83
N ILE A 74 2.81 -3.18 -0.69
CA ILE A 74 3.84 -4.22 -0.60
C ILE A 74 3.32 -5.57 -1.11
N GLY A 75 1.99 -5.73 -1.13
CA GLY A 75 1.28 -6.92 -1.54
C GLY A 75 1.18 -7.97 -0.43
N PRO A 76 0.15 -8.84 -0.46
CA PRO A 76 -0.06 -9.87 0.57
C PRO A 76 1.15 -10.77 0.81
N GLY A 77 1.87 -11.16 -0.25
CA GLY A 77 3.04 -12.03 -0.16
C GLY A 77 4.17 -11.45 0.70
N LYS A 78 4.40 -10.13 0.65
CA LYS A 78 5.38 -9.46 1.53
C LYS A 78 4.78 -9.13 2.90
N CYS A 79 3.47 -8.90 2.96
CA CYS A 79 2.83 -8.48 4.19
C CYS A 79 2.65 -9.62 5.20
N PHE A 80 2.17 -10.80 4.80
CA PHE A 80 1.94 -11.92 5.72
C PHE A 80 3.15 -12.28 6.61
N PRO A 81 4.39 -12.39 6.09
CA PRO A 81 5.56 -12.68 6.92
C PRO A 81 6.10 -11.46 7.68
N SER A 82 5.59 -10.25 7.41
CA SER A 82 6.15 -9.00 7.93
C SER A 82 6.02 -8.87 9.45
N THR A 83 6.97 -8.16 10.06
CA THR A 83 6.91 -7.78 11.48
C THR A 83 5.65 -6.96 11.79
N PHE A 84 5.24 -6.07 10.87
CA PHE A 84 4.01 -5.31 10.97
C PHE A 84 2.79 -6.22 11.18
N TYR A 85 2.59 -7.20 10.29
CA TYR A 85 1.42 -8.09 10.33
C TYR A 85 1.40 -8.93 11.61
N LYS A 86 2.56 -9.47 12.01
CA LYS A 86 2.71 -10.28 13.23
C LYS A 86 2.40 -9.47 14.49
N ARG A 87 3.01 -8.28 14.63
CA ARG A 87 2.78 -7.39 15.79
C ARG A 87 1.32 -6.94 15.87
N LEU A 88 0.74 -6.51 14.75
CA LEU A 88 -0.63 -6.03 14.72
C LEU A 88 -1.62 -7.11 15.18
N ASN A 89 -1.50 -8.33 14.67
CA ASN A 89 -2.39 -9.43 15.06
C ASN A 89 -2.10 -9.99 16.46
N ALA A 90 -0.93 -9.72 17.03
CA ALA A 90 -0.62 -9.97 18.44
C ALA A 90 -1.14 -8.87 19.38
N GLY A 91 -1.78 -7.82 18.85
CA GLY A 91 -2.28 -6.68 19.63
C GLY A 91 -1.23 -5.59 19.91
N ASP A 92 0.02 -5.77 19.49
CA ASP A 92 1.08 -4.75 19.57
C ASP A 92 0.88 -3.70 18.48
N ARG A 93 -0.07 -2.79 18.71
CA ARG A 93 -0.41 -1.75 17.74
C ARG A 93 0.71 -0.72 17.57
N LYS A 94 1.36 -0.29 18.67
CA LYS A 94 2.48 0.68 18.61
C LYS A 94 3.67 0.11 17.86
N GLY A 95 4.05 -1.14 18.14
CA GLY A 95 5.15 -1.79 17.44
C GLY A 95 4.81 -2.11 15.98
N ALA A 96 3.54 -2.37 15.62
CA ALA A 96 3.13 -2.50 14.24
C ALA A 96 3.27 -1.17 13.47
N CYS A 97 2.80 -0.08 14.08
CA CYS A 97 2.92 1.28 13.59
C CYS A 97 4.36 1.70 13.27
N GLU A 98 5.28 1.38 14.17
CA GLU A 98 6.71 1.60 13.97
C GLU A 98 7.24 0.75 12.79
N ALA A 99 6.85 -0.53 12.74
CA ALA A 99 7.32 -1.45 11.72
C ALA A 99 6.97 -1.02 10.28
N ILE A 100 5.88 -0.26 10.07
CA ILE A 100 5.56 0.34 8.76
C ILE A 100 6.70 1.24 8.28
N ARG A 101 7.31 2.03 9.16
CA ARG A 101 8.36 3.00 8.84
C ARG A 101 9.70 2.35 8.49
N TRP A 102 9.85 1.04 8.71
CA TRP A 102 11.04 0.30 8.30
C TRP A 102 11.03 -0.06 6.80
N TRP A 103 9.87 0.00 6.15
CA TRP A 103 9.70 -0.33 4.73
C TRP A 103 10.05 0.84 3.80
N ILE A 104 11.26 1.36 4.00
CA ILE A 104 11.81 2.55 3.30
C ILE A 104 12.98 2.21 2.38
N LYS A 105 13.11 0.93 2.00
CA LYS A 105 14.07 0.50 0.98
C LYS A 105 13.35 0.18 -0.32
N ASP A 106 13.91 0.63 -1.43
CA ASP A 106 13.44 0.31 -2.77
C ASP A 106 14.61 -0.20 -3.62
N GLY A 107 14.44 -1.36 -4.26
CA GLY A 107 15.53 -2.05 -4.96
C GLY A 107 16.80 -2.26 -4.11
N GLY A 108 16.65 -2.42 -2.80
CA GLY A 108 17.77 -2.53 -1.83
C GLY A 108 18.40 -1.20 -1.41
N ARG A 109 17.99 -0.07 -1.99
CA ARG A 109 18.52 1.26 -1.71
C ARG A 109 17.73 1.94 -0.59
N ASP A 110 18.42 2.66 0.28
CA ASP A 110 17.78 3.44 1.35
C ASP A 110 17.15 4.73 0.79
N CYS A 111 15.82 4.85 0.90
CA CYS A 111 15.09 6.00 0.36
C CYS A 111 15.21 7.29 1.18
N ARG A 112 15.88 7.27 2.33
CA ARG A 112 16.27 8.50 3.05
C ARG A 112 17.40 9.23 2.33
N ILE A 113 18.24 8.51 1.60
CA ILE A 113 19.33 9.10 0.82
C ILE A 113 18.73 9.74 -0.44
N ARG A 114 18.82 11.08 -0.54
CA ARG A 114 18.18 11.86 -1.62
C ARG A 114 18.63 11.46 -3.02
N SER A 115 19.90 11.08 -3.19
CA SER A 115 20.45 10.64 -4.48
C SER A 115 19.86 9.31 -4.98
N ASN A 116 19.18 8.53 -4.14
CA ASN A 116 18.49 7.30 -4.55
C ASN A 116 17.13 7.57 -5.22
N ASN A 117 16.64 8.82 -5.24
CA ASN A 117 15.42 9.25 -5.94
C ASN A 117 14.13 8.49 -5.56
N CYS A 118 14.06 7.91 -4.35
CA CYS A 118 12.87 7.17 -3.88
C CYS A 118 12.27 7.72 -2.58
N TYR A 119 12.56 8.98 -2.21
CA TYR A 119 12.10 9.60 -0.95
C TYR A 119 10.57 9.60 -0.77
N GLY A 120 9.80 9.53 -1.86
CA GLY A 120 8.34 9.34 -1.79
C GLY A 120 7.91 8.11 -0.99
N GLN A 121 8.75 7.06 -0.93
CA GLN A 121 8.48 5.87 -0.12
C GLN A 121 8.48 6.19 1.39
N VAL A 122 9.36 7.08 1.85
CA VAL A 122 9.43 7.52 3.26
C VAL A 122 8.16 8.28 3.61
N ILE A 123 7.80 9.28 2.80
CA ILE A 123 6.57 10.08 2.98
C ILE A 123 5.34 9.15 3.03
N ARG A 124 5.28 8.18 2.10
CA ARG A 124 4.18 7.22 2.06
C ARG A 124 4.10 6.37 3.34
N ARG A 125 5.22 5.83 3.82
CA ARG A 125 5.23 5.05 5.06
C ARG A 125 4.79 5.89 6.26
N ASP A 126 5.15 7.17 6.28
CA ASP A 126 4.80 8.06 7.38
C ASP A 126 3.29 8.32 7.43
N GLN A 127 2.66 8.53 6.28
CA GLN A 127 1.20 8.70 6.16
C GLN A 127 0.45 7.42 6.48
N GLU A 128 0.89 6.28 5.96
CA GLU A 128 0.29 4.98 6.22
C GLU A 128 0.38 4.62 7.71
N SER A 129 1.54 4.86 8.33
CA SER A 129 1.73 4.72 9.78
C SER A 129 0.77 5.64 10.54
N ALA A 130 0.69 6.93 10.20
CA ALA A 130 -0.22 7.86 10.89
C ALA A 130 -1.69 7.42 10.85
N LEU A 131 -2.16 6.91 9.71
CA LEU A 131 -3.51 6.35 9.58
C LEU A 131 -3.69 5.06 10.39
N THR A 132 -2.74 4.12 10.30
CA THR A 132 -2.76 2.87 11.07
C THR A 132 -2.70 3.09 12.58
N CYS A 133 -2.09 4.19 13.04
CA CYS A 133 -2.02 4.55 14.46
C CYS A 133 -3.08 5.55 14.89
N TRP A 134 -4.06 5.86 14.04
CA TRP A 134 -5.04 6.90 14.32
C TRP A 134 -5.78 6.59 15.63
N GLY A 135 -5.80 7.57 16.55
CA GLY A 135 -6.47 7.44 17.84
C GLY A 135 -5.77 6.51 18.84
N ILE A 136 -4.54 6.08 18.56
CA ILE A 136 -3.68 5.42 19.56
C ILE A 136 -2.85 6.52 20.21
N GLU A 137 -2.94 6.65 21.54
CA GLU A 137 -2.03 7.53 22.29
C GLU A 137 -0.59 7.08 22.03
N GLN A 138 0.19 7.94 21.36
CA GLN A 138 1.57 7.65 20.98
C GLN A 138 2.49 7.69 22.20
#